data_AF-A0A1Y3V6A8-F1
#
_entry.id   AF-A0A1Y3V6A8-F1
#
_cell.length_a   1.000
_cell.length_b   1.000
_cell.length_c   1.000
_cell.angle_alpha   90.00
_cell.angle_beta   90.00
_cell.angle_gamma   90.00
#
_symmetry.space_group_name_H-M   'P 1'
#
loop_
_entity.id
_entity.type
_entity.pdbx_description
1 polymer ?
#
loop_
_entity_poly.entity_id
_entity_poly.type
_entity_poly.pdbx_seq_one_letter_code
_entity_poly.pdbx_strand_id
1 'polypeptide(L)'
;MNIQEAKNIRLVDFLAGFGHEPVIQRGNSVWYKSPFRTEKEASFKVDLHKELWYDFGLGKGGNIITLAKEIYRTQDVSRVLRCIEDKRKVLKSVTVSCPFEKAYPAFQDLKITPLANRILLAYLEERCIDTETARKVCKEAHFNRNGKNYFAIAFPNISGGYEIRNRYFKACIAPKDITCIISSPESGICYIFEGFMDFLSFRPAYPSLEEGDYIVLNSVSNLQKAFSFLARYDGICCCLDNDTAGKNAVQALKEKYGIRICDLSHEYSGYKDLNEYLCGKNNQLHI
;
A
#
# COMPACT_ATOMS: atom_id res chain seq x y z
N MET A 1 -2.53 -33.43 12.46
CA MET A 1 -2.50 -32.59 11.23
C MET A 1 -1.20 -31.81 11.08
N ASN A 2 -0.66 -31.71 9.87
CA ASN A 2 0.48 -30.85 9.50
C ASN A 2 0.07 -29.54 8.80
N ILE A 3 1.02 -28.61 8.58
CA ILE A 3 0.73 -27.29 7.97
C ILE A 3 0.17 -27.40 6.55
N GLN A 4 0.67 -28.34 5.74
CA GLN A 4 0.24 -28.48 4.36
C GLN A 4 -1.19 -29.03 4.27
N GLU A 5 -1.52 -30.00 5.14
CA GLU A 5 -2.89 -30.52 5.28
C GLU A 5 -3.86 -29.43 5.74
N ALA A 6 -3.45 -28.61 6.71
CA ALA A 6 -4.28 -27.51 7.20
C ALA A 6 -4.60 -26.51 6.08
N LYS A 7 -3.62 -26.15 5.24
CA LYS A 7 -3.78 -25.22 4.11
C LYS A 7 -4.77 -25.70 3.03
N ASN A 8 -5.13 -26.97 3.01
CA ASN A 8 -6.14 -27.50 2.09
C ASN A 8 -7.59 -27.33 2.59
N ILE A 9 -7.78 -26.83 3.82
CA ILE A 9 -9.11 -26.54 4.36
C ILE A 9 -9.57 -25.20 3.81
N ARG A 10 -10.76 -25.18 3.19
CA ARG A 10 -11.35 -23.95 2.66
C ARG A 10 -11.69 -23.00 3.80
N LEU A 11 -11.27 -21.75 3.66
CA LEU A 11 -11.52 -20.71 4.67
C LEU A 11 -13.00 -20.46 4.89
N VAL A 12 -13.82 -20.59 3.84
CA VAL A 12 -15.28 -20.43 3.95
C VAL A 12 -15.92 -21.50 4.83
N ASP A 13 -15.45 -22.74 4.76
CA ASP A 13 -15.92 -23.83 5.63
C ASP A 13 -15.47 -23.58 7.06
N PHE A 14 -14.20 -23.19 7.22
CA PHE A 14 -13.63 -22.91 8.53
C PHE A 14 -14.41 -21.81 9.25
N LEU A 15 -14.69 -20.69 8.57
CA LEU A 15 -15.47 -19.56 9.11
C LEU A 15 -16.92 -19.93 9.42
N ALA A 16 -17.58 -20.70 8.55
CA ALA A 16 -18.93 -21.18 8.81
C ALA A 16 -18.99 -22.10 10.05
N GLY A 17 -17.93 -22.86 10.30
CA GLY A 17 -17.78 -23.62 11.55
C GLY A 17 -17.82 -22.76 12.81
N PHE A 18 -17.47 -21.47 12.72
CA PHE A 18 -17.59 -20.50 13.82
C PHE A 18 -18.86 -19.65 13.75
N GLY A 19 -19.78 -19.95 12.83
CA GLY A 19 -21.03 -19.21 12.66
C GLY A 19 -20.88 -17.88 11.92
N HIS A 20 -19.77 -17.68 11.19
CA HIS A 20 -19.62 -16.50 10.35
C HIS A 20 -20.22 -16.73 8.97
N GLU A 21 -21.23 -15.93 8.65
CA GLU A 21 -21.94 -16.01 7.39
C GLU A 21 -21.39 -15.00 6.36
N PRO A 22 -21.33 -15.38 5.08
CA PRO A 22 -20.89 -14.49 4.02
C PRO A 22 -21.91 -13.37 3.81
N VAL A 23 -21.43 -12.13 3.69
CA VAL A 23 -22.26 -10.94 3.48
C VAL A 23 -22.47 -10.70 1.99
N ILE A 24 -21.40 -10.76 1.20
CA ILE A 24 -21.44 -10.52 -0.25
C ILE A 24 -20.26 -11.19 -0.94
N GLN A 25 -20.49 -11.73 -2.14
CA GLN A 25 -19.44 -12.24 -3.00
C GLN A 25 -19.19 -11.27 -4.16
N ARG A 26 -17.93 -10.86 -4.33
CA ARG A 26 -17.46 -9.98 -5.41
C ARG A 26 -16.43 -10.73 -6.25
N GLY A 27 -16.89 -11.28 -7.38
CA GLY A 27 -16.07 -12.21 -8.18
C GLY A 27 -15.56 -13.38 -7.34
N ASN A 28 -14.23 -13.48 -7.19
CA ASN A 28 -13.58 -14.54 -6.42
C ASN A 28 -13.41 -14.23 -4.91
N SER A 29 -13.77 -13.02 -4.48
CA SER A 29 -13.64 -12.64 -3.07
C SER A 29 -14.99 -12.70 -2.34
N VAL A 30 -15.02 -13.35 -1.18
CA VAL A 30 -16.18 -13.37 -0.29
C VAL A 30 -15.91 -12.44 0.89
N TRP A 31 -16.86 -11.56 1.18
CA TRP A 31 -16.78 -10.59 2.25
C TRP A 31 -17.64 -11.00 3.44
N TYR A 32 -17.10 -10.80 4.64
CA TYR A 32 -17.70 -11.09 5.94
C TYR A 32 -17.61 -9.85 6.82
N LYS A 33 -18.48 -9.78 7.84
CA LYS A 33 -18.16 -8.97 9.00
C LYS A 33 -16.96 -9.56 9.72
N SER A 34 -16.09 -8.72 10.25
CA SER A 34 -14.91 -9.17 10.98
C SER A 34 -15.28 -10.15 12.10
N PRO A 35 -14.63 -11.32 12.17
CA PRO A 35 -14.83 -12.26 13.27
C PRO A 35 -14.23 -11.75 14.59
N PHE A 36 -13.50 -10.63 14.56
CA PHE A 36 -12.72 -10.12 15.69
C PHE A 36 -13.32 -8.88 16.35
N ARG A 37 -14.34 -8.26 15.73
CA ARG A 37 -14.98 -7.04 16.23
C ARG A 37 -16.39 -6.90 15.69
N THR A 38 -17.18 -6.06 16.34
CA THR A 38 -18.50 -5.65 15.86
C THR A 38 -18.36 -4.54 14.83
N GLU A 39 -18.98 -4.69 13.66
CA GLU A 39 -18.99 -3.68 12.61
C GLU A 39 -20.32 -3.60 11.85
N LYS A 40 -20.58 -2.44 11.25
CA LYS A 40 -21.73 -2.19 10.38
C LYS A 40 -21.49 -2.75 8.99
N GLU A 41 -20.41 -2.31 8.36
CA GLU A 41 -19.99 -2.70 7.00
C GLU A 41 -19.00 -3.86 7.04
N ALA A 42 -19.15 -4.81 6.10
CA ALA A 42 -18.25 -5.96 5.96
C ALA A 42 -16.85 -5.53 5.50
N SER A 43 -15.82 -5.92 6.25
CA SER A 43 -14.43 -5.55 5.97
C SER A 43 -13.44 -6.70 6.10
N PHE A 44 -13.92 -7.92 6.29
CA PHE A 44 -13.11 -9.14 6.25
C PHE A 44 -13.30 -9.82 4.91
N LYS A 45 -12.22 -10.10 4.19
CA LYS A 45 -12.23 -10.65 2.83
C LYS A 45 -11.54 -11.99 2.78
N VAL A 46 -12.17 -12.98 2.13
CA VAL A 46 -11.58 -14.28 1.78
C VAL A 46 -11.45 -14.37 0.26
N ASP A 47 -10.28 -14.72 -0.24
CA ASP A 47 -10.04 -15.04 -1.65
C ASP A 47 -10.16 -16.57 -1.87
N LEU A 48 -11.14 -17.01 -2.66
CA LEU A 48 -11.46 -18.44 -2.81
C LEU A 48 -10.39 -19.22 -3.62
N HIS A 49 -9.76 -18.58 -4.61
CA HIS A 49 -8.66 -19.22 -5.34
C HIS A 49 -7.37 -19.33 -4.52
N LYS A 50 -7.01 -18.27 -3.78
CA LYS A 50 -5.75 -18.23 -3.02
C LYS A 50 -5.87 -18.85 -1.63
N GLU A 51 -7.07 -19.06 -1.13
CA GLU A 51 -7.35 -19.47 0.26
C GLU A 51 -6.62 -18.57 1.26
N LEU A 52 -6.72 -17.26 1.02
CA LEU A 52 -6.17 -16.21 1.87
C LEU A 52 -7.27 -15.31 2.42
N TRP A 53 -7.11 -14.90 3.67
CA TRP A 53 -7.96 -13.89 4.30
C TRP A 53 -7.23 -12.57 4.48
N TYR A 54 -7.98 -11.49 4.57
CA TYR A 54 -7.50 -10.18 4.98
C TYR A 54 -8.62 -9.41 5.68
N ASP A 55 -8.32 -8.86 6.85
CA ASP A 55 -9.20 -7.95 7.59
C ASP A 55 -8.69 -6.52 7.44
N PHE A 56 -9.48 -5.69 6.75
CA PHE A 56 -9.12 -4.30 6.47
C PHE A 56 -9.14 -3.39 7.70
N GLY A 57 -9.92 -3.71 8.74
CA GLY A 57 -9.93 -2.94 9.98
C GLY A 57 -8.79 -3.31 10.93
N LEU A 58 -8.26 -4.54 10.86
CA LEU A 58 -7.06 -4.93 11.62
C LEU A 58 -5.75 -4.73 10.84
N GLY A 59 -5.81 -4.60 9.52
CA GLY A 59 -4.61 -4.60 8.67
C GLY A 59 -3.85 -5.93 8.70
N LYS A 60 -4.53 -7.04 9.00
CA LYS A 60 -3.96 -8.39 9.12
C LYS A 60 -4.52 -9.33 8.07
N GLY A 61 -3.76 -10.37 7.72
CA GLY A 61 -4.21 -11.40 6.81
C GLY A 61 -3.28 -12.60 6.74
N GLY A 62 -3.54 -13.49 5.79
CA GLY A 62 -2.71 -14.64 5.49
C GLY A 62 -3.54 -15.88 5.21
N ASN A 63 -3.03 -17.05 5.58
CA ASN A 63 -3.70 -18.34 5.36
C ASN A 63 -4.47 -18.78 6.61
N ILE A 64 -5.03 -19.99 6.57
CA ILE A 64 -5.77 -20.57 7.70
C ILE A 64 -4.97 -20.64 9.01
N ILE A 65 -3.65 -20.80 8.96
CA ILE A 65 -2.80 -20.82 10.17
C ILE A 65 -2.81 -19.45 10.83
N THR A 66 -2.63 -18.38 10.05
CA THR A 66 -2.66 -17.01 10.60
C THR A 66 -4.07 -16.65 11.07
N LEU A 67 -5.12 -17.11 10.37
CA LEU A 67 -6.50 -16.92 10.81
C LEU A 67 -6.74 -17.59 12.17
N ALA A 68 -6.37 -18.86 12.30
CA ALA A 68 -6.56 -19.63 13.51
C ALA A 68 -5.75 -19.10 14.68
N LYS A 69 -4.52 -18.60 14.45
CA LYS A 69 -3.74 -17.88 15.48
C LYS A 69 -4.51 -16.69 16.07
N GLU A 70 -5.16 -15.91 15.23
CA GLU A 70 -5.96 -14.76 15.65
C GLU A 70 -7.25 -15.19 16.36
N ILE A 71 -7.98 -16.18 15.83
CA ILE A 71 -9.22 -16.70 16.45
C ILE A 71 -8.94 -17.32 17.83
N TYR A 72 -7.91 -18.16 17.94
CA TYR A 72 -7.58 -18.87 19.19
C TYR A 72 -6.64 -18.07 20.10
N ARG A 73 -6.23 -16.86 19.69
CA ARG A 73 -5.34 -15.97 20.45
C ARG A 73 -4.08 -16.66 20.97
N THR A 74 -3.39 -17.39 20.09
CA THR A 74 -2.17 -18.13 20.43
C THR A 74 -1.15 -18.05 19.30
N GLN A 75 0.14 -17.96 19.65
CA GLN A 75 1.24 -18.00 18.68
C GLN A 75 1.84 -19.40 18.51
N ASP A 76 1.51 -20.34 19.41
CA ASP A 76 1.92 -21.74 19.34
C ASP A 76 1.27 -22.46 18.15
N VAL A 77 2.10 -22.78 17.14
CA VAL A 77 1.68 -23.45 15.91
C VAL A 77 1.16 -24.86 16.18
N SER A 78 1.76 -25.59 17.11
CA SER A 78 1.35 -26.97 17.44
C SER A 78 -0.05 -26.97 18.05
N ARG A 79 -0.33 -26.01 18.94
CA ARG A 79 -1.68 -25.81 19.48
C ARG A 79 -2.68 -25.43 18.39
N VAL A 80 -2.31 -24.51 17.50
CA VAL A 80 -3.18 -24.07 16.38
C VAL A 80 -3.55 -25.25 15.49
N LEU A 81 -2.60 -26.10 15.11
CA LEU A 81 -2.86 -27.26 14.26
C LEU A 81 -3.84 -28.26 14.91
N ARG A 82 -3.70 -28.52 16.22
CA ARG A 82 -4.66 -29.36 16.96
C ARG A 82 -6.06 -28.76 16.94
N CYS A 83 -6.18 -27.46 17.21
CA CYS A 83 -7.49 -26.79 17.20
C CYS A 83 -8.14 -26.77 15.81
N ILE A 84 -7.35 -26.63 14.73
CA ILE A 84 -7.85 -26.74 13.36
C ILE A 84 -8.33 -28.17 13.09
N GLU A 85 -7.56 -29.18 13.48
CA GLU A 85 -7.89 -30.59 13.30
C GLU A 85 -9.17 -31.00 14.02
N ASP A 86 -9.34 -30.55 15.27
CA ASP A 86 -10.57 -30.80 16.02
C ASP A 86 -11.77 -30.11 15.40
N LYS A 87 -11.59 -28.86 14.93
CA LYS A 87 -12.65 -28.15 14.23
C LYS A 87 -13.02 -28.84 12.92
N ARG A 88 -12.04 -29.32 12.15
CA ARG A 88 -12.22 -30.00 10.86
C ARG A 88 -13.18 -31.19 10.96
N LYS A 89 -13.16 -31.94 12.07
CA LYS A 89 -14.04 -33.11 12.29
C LYS A 89 -15.53 -32.74 12.26
N VAL A 90 -15.88 -31.51 12.59
CA VAL A 90 -17.26 -31.00 12.60
C VAL A 90 -17.57 -30.03 11.46
N LEU A 91 -16.57 -29.67 10.64
CA LEU A 91 -16.78 -28.81 9.48
C LEU A 91 -17.60 -29.54 8.43
N LYS A 92 -18.65 -28.88 7.96
CA LYS A 92 -19.40 -29.30 6.78
C LYS A 92 -18.98 -28.40 5.63
N SER A 93 -18.80 -29.00 4.45
CA SER A 93 -18.63 -28.23 3.23
C SER A 93 -19.87 -27.35 3.03
N VAL A 94 -19.68 -26.03 3.01
CA VAL A 94 -20.74 -25.07 2.74
C VAL A 94 -20.66 -24.56 1.30
N THR A 95 -21.83 -24.32 0.73
CA THR A 95 -21.97 -23.51 -0.48
C THR A 95 -22.07 -22.05 -0.04
N VAL A 96 -21.25 -21.18 -0.62
CA VAL A 96 -21.34 -19.74 -0.37
C VAL A 96 -22.69 -19.26 -0.93
N SER A 97 -23.58 -18.86 -0.02
CA SER A 97 -24.89 -18.30 -0.36
C SER A 97 -24.97 -16.87 0.17
N CYS A 98 -24.79 -15.91 -0.74
CA CYS A 98 -24.92 -14.49 -0.47
C CYS A 98 -25.14 -13.76 -1.81
N PRO A 99 -25.54 -12.48 -1.80
CA PRO A 99 -25.60 -11.69 -3.02
C PRO A 99 -24.28 -11.75 -3.78
N PHE A 100 -24.38 -11.98 -5.09
CA PHE A 100 -23.23 -12.02 -5.99
C PHE A 100 -23.17 -10.73 -6.82
N GLU A 101 -22.05 -10.03 -6.72
CA GLU A 101 -21.69 -8.93 -7.60
C GLU A 101 -20.57 -9.39 -8.54
N LYS A 102 -20.75 -9.14 -9.85
CA LYS A 102 -19.64 -9.29 -10.78
C LYS A 102 -18.49 -8.38 -10.34
N ALA A 103 -17.30 -8.94 -10.20
CA ALA A 103 -16.10 -8.14 -10.01
C ALA A 103 -15.81 -7.41 -11.32
N TYR A 104 -16.12 -6.12 -11.36
CA TYR A 104 -15.64 -5.27 -12.44
C TYR A 104 -14.15 -4.95 -12.20
N PRO A 105 -13.36 -4.75 -13.27
CA PRO A 105 -12.04 -4.14 -13.13
C PRO A 105 -12.16 -2.87 -12.29
N ALA A 106 -11.24 -2.68 -11.34
CA ALA A 106 -11.25 -1.50 -10.47
C ALA A 106 -11.21 -0.18 -11.28
N PHE A 107 -10.67 -0.25 -12.50
CA PHE A 107 -10.57 0.83 -13.47
C PHE A 107 -11.04 0.29 -14.83
N GLN A 108 -12.13 0.86 -15.36
CA GLN A 108 -12.62 0.60 -16.72
C GLN A 108 -12.28 1.81 -17.60
N ASP A 109 -12.15 1.59 -18.91
CA ASP A 109 -11.85 2.65 -19.90
C ASP A 109 -10.65 3.54 -19.54
N LEU A 110 -9.61 2.93 -18.97
CA LEU A 110 -8.43 3.65 -18.52
C LEU A 110 -7.73 4.35 -19.69
N LYS A 111 -7.61 5.67 -19.59
CA LYS A 111 -6.84 6.50 -20.52
C LYS A 111 -5.78 7.27 -19.73
N ILE A 112 -4.52 7.14 -20.16
CA ILE A 112 -3.39 7.89 -19.61
C ILE A 112 -3.03 9.00 -20.59
N THR A 113 -3.08 10.25 -20.15
CA THR A 113 -2.74 11.43 -20.95
C THR A 113 -1.71 12.29 -20.23
N PRO A 114 -1.02 13.22 -20.93
CA PRO A 114 -0.18 14.20 -20.27
C PRO A 114 -0.96 14.99 -19.20
N LEU A 115 -0.34 15.25 -18.05
CA LEU A 115 -0.97 16.00 -16.97
C LEU A 115 -1.29 17.43 -17.45
N ALA A 116 -2.57 17.75 -17.61
CA ALA A 116 -3.05 19.03 -18.12
C ALA A 116 -4.32 19.53 -17.43
N ASN A 117 -5.04 18.66 -16.72
CA ASN A 117 -6.29 18.98 -16.05
C ASN A 117 -6.09 20.05 -14.95
N ARG A 118 -6.78 21.19 -15.10
CA ARG A 118 -6.68 22.35 -14.19
C ARG A 118 -7.03 22.02 -12.73
N ILE A 119 -7.96 21.08 -12.49
CA ILE A 119 -8.37 20.69 -11.15
C ILE A 119 -7.25 19.88 -10.46
N LEU A 120 -6.56 19.02 -11.21
CA LEU A 120 -5.41 18.27 -10.70
C LEU A 120 -4.21 19.19 -10.43
N LEU A 121 -3.98 20.17 -11.30
CA LEU A 121 -2.91 21.16 -11.14
C LEU A 121 -3.17 22.06 -9.93
N ALA A 122 -4.39 22.60 -9.78
CA ALA A 122 -4.78 23.37 -8.61
C ALA A 122 -4.61 22.55 -7.31
N TYR A 123 -4.94 21.25 -7.36
CA TYR A 123 -4.69 20.36 -6.23
C TYR A 123 -3.20 20.21 -5.88
N LEU A 124 -2.31 20.15 -6.87
CA LEU A 124 -0.86 20.12 -6.64
C LEU A 124 -0.36 21.44 -6.04
N GLU A 125 -0.82 22.58 -6.56
CA GLU A 125 -0.48 23.91 -6.06
C GLU A 125 -0.89 24.10 -4.60
N GLU A 126 -2.10 23.65 -4.23
CA GLU A 126 -2.55 23.63 -2.83
C GLU A 126 -1.69 22.73 -1.92
N ARG A 127 -1.01 21.75 -2.50
CA ARG A 127 -0.04 20.89 -1.81
C ARG A 127 1.38 21.44 -1.94
N CYS A 128 1.53 22.69 -2.34
CA CYS A 128 2.79 23.40 -2.55
C CYS A 128 3.74 22.70 -3.53
N ILE A 129 3.22 21.88 -4.44
CA ILE A 129 4.01 21.16 -5.43
C ILE A 129 4.12 22.00 -6.70
N ASP A 130 5.36 22.12 -7.20
CA ASP A 130 5.65 22.73 -8.49
C ASP A 130 5.00 21.94 -9.64
N THR A 131 4.10 22.60 -10.36
CA THR A 131 3.32 21.95 -11.43
C THR A 131 4.16 21.62 -12.66
N GLU A 132 5.22 22.39 -12.94
CA GLU A 132 6.14 22.12 -14.04
C GLU A 132 6.91 20.82 -13.80
N THR A 133 7.45 20.62 -12.60
CA THR A 133 8.09 19.38 -12.19
C THR A 133 7.11 18.21 -12.22
N ALA A 134 5.91 18.40 -11.67
CA ALA A 134 4.88 17.36 -11.69
C ALA A 134 4.50 16.94 -13.12
N ARG A 135 4.40 17.87 -14.08
CA ARG A 135 4.10 17.54 -15.50
C ARG A 135 5.16 16.68 -16.17
N LYS A 136 6.42 16.81 -15.76
CA LYS A 136 7.53 16.02 -16.33
C LYS A 136 7.45 14.55 -15.92
N VAL A 137 7.07 14.28 -14.68
CA VAL A 137 7.13 12.94 -14.07
C VAL A 137 5.78 12.27 -13.88
N CYS A 138 4.70 13.04 -13.81
CA CYS A 138 3.33 12.53 -13.69
C CYS A 138 2.57 12.61 -15.02
N LYS A 139 1.53 11.79 -15.09
CA LYS A 139 0.48 11.80 -16.10
C LYS A 139 -0.86 12.09 -15.42
N GLU A 140 -1.93 12.14 -16.18
CA GLU A 140 -3.28 12.05 -15.64
C GLU A 140 -3.98 10.79 -16.15
N ALA A 141 -4.68 10.09 -15.26
CA ALA A 141 -5.48 8.93 -15.56
C ALA A 141 -6.95 9.30 -15.56
N HIS A 142 -7.66 8.97 -16.62
CA HIS A 142 -9.13 9.03 -16.73
C HIS A 142 -9.67 7.61 -16.74
N PHE A 143 -10.68 7.31 -15.93
CA PHE A 143 -11.23 5.96 -15.82
C PHE A 143 -12.66 5.96 -15.31
N ASN A 144 -13.39 4.89 -15.60
CA ASN A 144 -14.68 4.61 -15.00
C ASN A 144 -14.53 3.64 -13.81
N ARG A 145 -15.24 3.93 -12.73
CA ARG A 145 -15.36 3.05 -11.56
C ARG A 145 -16.80 3.09 -11.05
N ASN A 146 -17.44 1.94 -10.95
CA ASN A 146 -18.84 1.80 -10.53
C ASN A 146 -19.81 2.71 -11.33
N GLY A 147 -19.62 2.82 -12.64
CA GLY A 147 -20.47 3.61 -13.53
C GLY A 147 -20.22 5.12 -13.48
N LYS A 148 -19.25 5.59 -12.69
CA LYS A 148 -18.86 7.00 -12.61
C LYS A 148 -17.48 7.23 -13.21
N ASN A 149 -17.32 8.34 -13.92
CA ASN A 149 -16.04 8.75 -14.49
C ASN A 149 -15.23 9.53 -13.44
N TYR A 150 -13.94 9.22 -13.36
CA TYR A 150 -12.98 9.84 -12.47
C TYR A 150 -11.73 10.24 -13.25
N PHE A 151 -11.01 11.20 -12.69
CA PHE A 151 -9.66 11.54 -13.11
C PHE A 151 -8.75 11.73 -11.89
N ALA A 152 -7.47 11.41 -12.05
CA ALA A 152 -6.44 11.54 -11.03
C ALA A 152 -5.07 11.77 -11.63
N ILE A 153 -4.17 12.34 -10.82
CA ILE A 153 -2.74 12.35 -11.13
C ILE A 153 -2.27 10.89 -11.12
N ALA A 154 -1.46 10.51 -12.08
CA ALA A 154 -0.91 9.17 -12.23
C ALA A 154 0.61 9.22 -12.27
N PHE A 155 1.24 8.61 -11.27
CA PHE A 155 2.68 8.52 -11.14
C PHE A 155 3.14 7.12 -11.55
N PRO A 156 3.91 6.99 -12.64
CA PRO A 156 4.28 5.70 -13.19
C PRO A 156 5.29 4.96 -12.31
N ASN A 157 5.22 3.63 -12.30
CA ASN A 157 6.22 2.75 -11.69
C ASN A 157 7.00 1.93 -12.73
N ILE A 158 8.07 1.24 -12.30
CA ILE A 158 8.99 0.54 -13.21
C ILE A 158 8.37 -0.69 -13.91
N SER A 159 7.22 -1.17 -13.44
CA SER A 159 6.50 -2.32 -14.01
C SER A 159 5.32 -1.92 -14.89
N GLY A 160 5.18 -0.63 -15.22
CA GLY A 160 4.11 -0.13 -16.10
C GLY A 160 2.76 0.09 -15.41
N GLY A 161 2.71 0.00 -14.08
CA GLY A 161 1.56 0.43 -13.27
C GLY A 161 1.68 1.89 -12.83
N TYR A 162 0.69 2.35 -12.05
CA TYR A 162 0.65 3.73 -11.59
C TYR A 162 0.16 3.82 -10.15
N GLU A 163 0.75 4.70 -9.36
CA GLU A 163 0.06 5.25 -8.19
C GLU A 163 -0.79 6.42 -8.64
N ILE A 164 -2.06 6.42 -8.24
CA ILE A 164 -3.01 7.47 -8.63
C ILE A 164 -3.56 8.21 -7.42
N ARG A 165 -3.70 9.53 -7.55
CA ARG A 165 -4.23 10.39 -6.49
C ARG A 165 -5.00 11.57 -7.06
N ASN A 166 -6.09 11.91 -6.38
CA ASN A 166 -6.67 13.24 -6.44
C ASN A 166 -7.00 13.72 -5.01
N ARG A 167 -7.68 14.85 -4.90
CA ARG A 167 -8.09 15.41 -3.60
C ARG A 167 -8.84 14.42 -2.69
N TYR A 168 -9.67 13.56 -3.28
CA TYR A 168 -10.64 12.75 -2.55
C TYR A 168 -10.23 11.29 -2.40
N PHE A 169 -9.38 10.79 -3.29
CA PHE A 169 -8.99 9.38 -3.28
C PHE A 169 -7.52 9.18 -3.66
N LYS A 170 -6.97 8.09 -3.12
CA LYS A 170 -5.70 7.49 -3.55
C LYS A 170 -5.93 6.02 -3.88
N ALA A 171 -5.27 5.52 -4.92
CA ALA A 171 -5.32 4.13 -5.33
C ALA A 171 -4.09 3.78 -6.17
N CYS A 172 -3.99 2.53 -6.60
CA CYS A 172 -2.97 2.09 -7.54
C CYS A 172 -3.63 1.43 -8.75
N ILE A 173 -3.08 1.64 -9.93
CA ILE A 173 -3.34 0.87 -11.14
C ILE A 173 -2.25 -0.19 -11.22
N ALA A 174 -2.65 -1.46 -11.19
CA ALA A 174 -1.72 -2.58 -11.20
C ALA A 174 -0.87 -2.61 -12.48
N PRO A 175 0.36 -3.15 -12.41
CA PRO A 175 1.01 -3.77 -11.25
C PRO A 175 1.52 -2.75 -10.22
N LYS A 176 1.54 -3.13 -8.93
CA LYS A 176 2.18 -2.33 -7.88
C LYS A 176 3.68 -2.51 -7.93
N ASP A 177 4.43 -1.42 -7.97
CA ASP A 177 5.89 -1.45 -7.92
C ASP A 177 6.49 -0.12 -7.45
N ILE A 178 7.80 -0.11 -7.22
CA ILE A 178 8.57 1.11 -6.97
C ILE A 178 8.74 1.94 -8.24
N THR A 179 9.06 3.21 -8.09
CA THR A 179 9.52 4.08 -9.19
C THR A 179 10.99 4.40 -8.99
N CYS A 180 11.78 4.32 -10.06
CA CYS A 180 13.19 4.72 -10.07
C CYS A 180 13.38 5.88 -11.05
N ILE A 181 13.95 6.98 -10.58
CA ILE A 181 14.29 8.16 -11.40
C ILE A 181 15.80 8.35 -11.28
N ILE A 182 16.51 8.04 -12.36
CA ILE A 182 17.97 8.02 -12.40
C ILE A 182 18.42 9.29 -13.12
N SER A 183 19.11 10.17 -12.39
CA SER A 183 19.59 11.46 -12.89
C SER A 183 20.96 11.31 -13.55
N SER A 184 21.84 10.48 -12.96
CA SER A 184 23.18 10.18 -13.49
C SER A 184 23.61 8.76 -13.12
N PRO A 185 24.18 7.97 -14.06
CA PRO A 185 24.73 6.64 -13.76
C PRO A 185 25.85 6.65 -12.71
N GLU A 186 26.49 7.79 -12.49
CA GLU A 186 27.62 7.98 -11.57
C GLU A 186 27.19 8.53 -10.20
N SER A 187 25.89 8.76 -9.97
CA SER A 187 25.44 9.31 -8.69
C SER A 187 25.69 8.31 -7.55
N GLY A 188 26.52 8.70 -6.58
CA GLY A 188 26.76 7.93 -5.36
C GLY A 188 25.64 8.05 -4.32
N ILE A 189 24.66 8.93 -4.53
CA ILE A 189 23.60 9.26 -3.56
C ILE A 189 22.21 8.94 -4.12
N CYS A 190 21.38 8.27 -3.32
CA CYS A 190 19.99 8.03 -3.62
C CYS A 190 19.06 8.51 -2.51
N TYR A 191 17.98 9.19 -2.88
CA TYR A 191 16.90 9.58 -1.99
C TYR A 191 15.72 8.64 -2.12
N ILE A 192 15.22 8.13 -0.99
CA ILE A 192 14.08 7.21 -0.95
C ILE A 192 12.85 7.84 -0.28
N PHE A 193 11.69 7.70 -0.92
CA PHE A 193 10.41 8.27 -0.47
C PHE A 193 9.34 7.20 -0.31
N GLU A 194 8.40 7.39 0.62
CA GLU A 194 7.27 6.48 0.78
C GLU A 194 6.25 6.63 -0.36
N GLY A 195 5.89 7.88 -0.68
CA GLY A 195 4.94 8.23 -1.73
C GLY A 195 5.45 9.30 -2.69
N PHE A 196 4.79 9.42 -3.84
CA PHE A 196 5.23 10.36 -4.88
C PHE A 196 4.99 11.84 -4.52
N MET A 197 4.05 12.12 -3.60
CA MET A 197 3.83 13.49 -3.12
C MET A 197 5.02 13.99 -2.32
N ASP A 198 5.65 13.14 -1.52
CA ASP A 198 6.86 13.45 -0.76
C ASP A 198 8.05 13.66 -1.70
N PHE A 199 8.19 12.78 -2.69
CA PHE A 199 9.17 12.96 -3.77
C PHE A 199 9.02 14.32 -4.46
N LEU A 200 7.80 14.70 -4.87
CA LEU A 200 7.54 16.00 -5.50
C LEU A 200 7.76 17.18 -4.55
N SER A 201 7.72 16.96 -3.24
CA SER A 201 7.93 17.98 -2.20
C SER A 201 9.40 18.18 -1.86
N PHE A 202 10.27 17.23 -2.22
CA PHE A 202 11.66 17.20 -1.78
C PHE A 202 12.48 18.41 -2.25
N ARG A 203 12.48 18.68 -3.55
CA ARG A 203 13.26 19.78 -4.13
C ARG A 203 12.81 21.16 -3.63
N PRO A 204 11.49 21.45 -3.55
CA PRO A 204 11.02 22.67 -2.89
C PRO A 204 11.40 22.77 -1.40
N ALA A 205 11.37 21.65 -0.67
CA ALA A 205 11.67 21.65 0.77
C ALA A 205 13.16 21.86 1.06
N TYR A 206 14.03 21.24 0.25
CA TYR A 206 15.49 21.18 0.43
C TYR A 206 16.27 21.55 -0.83
N PRO A 207 16.20 22.82 -1.29
CA PRO A 207 16.84 23.24 -2.55
C PRO A 207 18.38 23.21 -2.51
N SER A 208 18.98 23.16 -1.31
CA SER A 208 20.44 23.15 -1.12
C SER A 208 21.06 21.76 -1.08
N LEU A 209 20.25 20.69 -1.04
CA LEU A 209 20.77 19.32 -1.02
C LEU A 209 21.25 18.91 -2.41
N GLU A 210 22.30 18.10 -2.45
CA GLU A 210 22.90 17.59 -3.69
C GLU A 210 21.89 16.84 -4.56
N GLU A 211 22.04 16.96 -5.87
CA GLU A 211 21.28 16.15 -6.82
C GLU A 211 21.64 14.67 -6.70
N GLY A 212 20.65 13.82 -6.92
CA GLY A 212 20.83 12.38 -6.78
C GLY A 212 19.81 11.60 -7.57
N ASP A 213 19.87 10.29 -7.41
CA ASP A 213 18.83 9.40 -7.90
C ASP A 213 17.68 9.31 -6.89
N TYR A 214 16.49 9.00 -7.37
CA TYR A 214 15.29 8.91 -6.55
C TYR A 214 14.64 7.54 -6.66
N ILE A 215 14.27 6.97 -5.53
CA ILE A 215 13.40 5.80 -5.45
C ILE A 215 12.13 6.18 -4.69
N VAL A 216 10.98 5.97 -5.32
CA VAL A 216 9.68 6.12 -4.66
C VAL A 216 9.11 4.74 -4.42
N LEU A 217 8.89 4.38 -3.15
CA LEU A 217 8.41 3.06 -2.77
C LEU A 217 6.97 2.80 -3.24
N ASN A 218 6.17 3.86 -3.41
CA ASN A 218 4.75 3.76 -3.74
C ASN A 218 3.96 2.95 -2.69
N SER A 219 4.46 2.93 -1.45
CA SER A 219 4.06 2.16 -0.26
C SER A 219 5.26 1.41 0.33
N VAL A 220 5.44 1.49 1.65
CA VAL A 220 6.41 0.67 2.41
C VAL A 220 6.32 -0.84 2.14
N SER A 221 5.18 -1.34 1.67
CA SER A 221 5.03 -2.76 1.27
C SER A 221 5.95 -3.17 0.11
N ASN A 222 6.44 -2.23 -0.69
CA ASN A 222 7.39 -2.47 -1.76
C ASN A 222 8.87 -2.34 -1.33
N LEU A 223 9.18 -2.09 -0.04
CA LEU A 223 10.55 -1.86 0.43
C LEU A 223 11.53 -2.97 -0.01
N GLN A 224 11.10 -4.23 0.04
CA GLN A 224 11.92 -5.38 -0.37
C GLN A 224 12.38 -5.28 -1.83
N LYS A 225 11.57 -4.67 -2.70
CA LYS A 225 11.90 -4.49 -4.13
C LYS A 225 12.93 -3.39 -4.36
N ALA A 226 13.03 -2.41 -3.46
CA ALA A 226 14.00 -1.33 -3.56
C ALA A 226 15.44 -1.80 -3.26
N PHE A 227 15.61 -2.89 -2.51
CA PHE A 227 16.91 -3.30 -2.02
C PHE A 227 17.97 -3.60 -3.10
N SER A 228 17.59 -4.25 -4.19
CA SER A 228 18.54 -4.51 -5.28
C SER A 228 19.03 -3.20 -5.93
N PHE A 229 18.16 -2.21 -6.03
CA PHE A 229 18.49 -0.90 -6.62
C PHE A 229 19.34 -0.07 -5.67
N LEU A 230 19.06 -0.12 -4.36
CA LEU A 230 19.78 0.65 -3.36
C LEU A 230 21.23 0.18 -3.15
N ALA A 231 21.53 -1.08 -3.48
CA ALA A 231 22.84 -1.68 -3.21
C ALA A 231 24.02 -0.96 -3.85
N ARG A 232 23.79 -0.26 -4.98
CA ARG A 232 24.82 0.44 -5.76
C ARG A 232 25.22 1.81 -5.22
N TYR A 233 24.47 2.37 -4.27
CA TYR A 233 24.74 3.71 -3.75
C TYR A 233 25.60 3.66 -2.50
N ASP A 234 26.45 4.66 -2.36
CA ASP A 234 27.31 4.89 -1.19
C ASP A 234 26.53 5.61 -0.08
N GLY A 235 25.65 6.55 -0.47
CA GLY A 235 24.76 7.27 0.44
C GLY A 235 23.28 7.04 0.08
N ILE A 236 22.47 6.70 1.09
CA ILE A 236 21.03 6.51 0.93
C ILE A 236 20.31 7.41 1.95
N CYS A 237 19.67 8.45 1.45
CA CYS A 237 18.92 9.42 2.24
C CYS A 237 17.44 9.05 2.29
N CYS A 238 16.91 8.79 3.49
CA CYS A 238 15.54 8.32 3.71
C CYS A 238 14.61 9.46 4.07
N CYS A 239 13.61 9.69 3.23
CA CYS A 239 12.52 10.65 3.42
C CYS A 239 11.19 9.89 3.56
N LEU A 240 11.08 9.05 4.60
CA LEU A 240 9.90 8.23 4.88
C LEU A 240 8.97 8.87 5.92
N ASP A 241 7.71 8.46 5.98
CA ASP A 241 6.73 9.03 6.89
C ASP A 241 7.16 8.85 8.36
N ASN A 242 6.85 9.84 9.21
CA ASN A 242 7.13 9.82 10.65
C ASN A 242 6.16 8.91 11.44
N ASP A 243 5.37 8.09 10.76
CA ASP A 243 4.49 7.10 11.37
C ASP A 243 5.22 5.79 11.72
N THR A 244 4.49 4.82 12.28
CA THR A 244 5.09 3.54 12.69
C THR A 244 5.60 2.73 11.49
N ALA A 245 4.92 2.81 10.35
CA ALA A 245 5.28 2.05 9.16
C ALA A 245 6.55 2.61 8.52
N GLY A 246 6.65 3.93 8.38
CA GLY A 246 7.85 4.60 7.88
C GLY A 246 9.06 4.40 8.79
N LYS A 247 8.90 4.52 10.11
CA LYS A 247 9.97 4.23 11.09
C LYS A 247 10.49 2.80 11.01
N ASN A 248 9.59 1.82 10.89
CA ASN A 248 9.99 0.42 10.71
C ASN A 248 10.73 0.20 9.39
N ALA A 249 10.32 0.89 8.31
CA ALA A 249 11.01 0.83 7.02
C ALA A 249 12.43 1.43 7.09
N VAL A 250 12.61 2.56 7.78
CA VAL A 250 13.94 3.13 8.04
C VAL A 250 14.80 2.16 8.84
N GLN A 251 14.24 1.52 9.88
CA GLN A 251 14.98 0.55 10.68
C GLN A 251 15.46 -0.64 9.83
N ALA A 252 14.59 -1.19 8.97
CA ALA A 252 14.96 -2.26 8.04
C ALA A 252 16.05 -1.83 7.04
N LEU A 253 16.05 -0.56 6.60
CA LEU A 253 17.12 0.00 5.77
C LEU A 253 18.44 0.09 6.53
N LYS A 254 18.41 0.59 7.78
CA LYS A 254 19.59 0.69 8.66
C LYS A 254 20.20 -0.69 8.94
N GLU A 255 19.37 -1.70 9.18
CA GLU A 255 19.82 -3.09 9.38
C GLU A 255 20.54 -3.65 8.14
N LYS A 256 20.09 -3.28 6.94
CA LYS A 256 20.64 -3.82 5.68
C LYS A 256 21.86 -3.07 5.16
N TYR A 257 21.88 -1.74 5.29
CA TYR A 257 22.88 -0.87 4.67
C TYR A 257 23.78 -0.15 5.66
N GLY A 258 23.48 -0.22 6.96
CA GLY A 258 24.32 0.32 8.03
C GLY A 258 24.58 1.81 7.88
N ILE A 259 25.85 2.19 7.92
CA ILE A 259 26.31 3.58 7.90
C ILE A 259 25.99 4.34 6.61
N ARG A 260 25.59 3.63 5.55
CA ARG A 260 25.14 4.26 4.29
C ARG A 260 23.78 4.96 4.41
N ILE A 261 23.00 4.64 5.44
CA ILE A 261 21.69 5.24 5.65
C ILE A 261 21.82 6.58 6.38
N CYS A 262 21.35 7.64 5.73
CA CYS A 262 21.02 8.92 6.36
C CYS A 262 19.50 9.01 6.50
N ASP A 263 18.99 9.18 7.71
CA ASP A 263 17.55 9.26 7.98
C ASP A 263 17.17 10.73 8.07
N LEU A 264 16.48 11.29 7.07
CA LEU A 264 16.11 12.71 7.03
C LEU A 264 14.78 13.00 7.75
N SER A 265 14.13 12.00 8.35
CA SER A 265 12.79 12.20 8.95
C SER A 265 12.77 13.14 10.15
N HIS A 266 13.95 13.38 10.76
CA HIS A 266 14.14 14.35 11.83
C HIS A 266 14.03 15.80 11.36
N GLU A 267 14.37 16.10 10.10
CA GLU A 267 14.33 17.45 9.52
C GLU A 267 12.90 18.01 9.40
N TYR A 268 11.92 17.11 9.34
CA TYR A 268 10.49 17.45 9.36
C TYR A 268 9.80 16.86 10.60
N SER A 269 10.51 16.81 11.73
CA SER A 269 9.91 16.44 13.01
C SER A 269 8.71 17.33 13.34
N GLY A 270 7.64 16.70 13.84
CA GLY A 270 6.35 17.38 14.08
C GLY A 270 5.37 17.33 12.91
N TYR A 271 5.82 16.93 11.72
CA TYR A 271 4.96 16.66 10.56
C TYR A 271 4.90 15.16 10.28
N LYS A 272 3.77 14.70 9.74
CA LYS A 272 3.61 13.28 9.41
C LYS A 272 4.49 12.88 8.24
N ASP A 273 4.54 13.69 7.20
CA ASP A 273 5.24 13.42 5.95
C ASP A 273 5.90 14.70 5.41
N LEU A 274 6.68 14.54 4.34
CA LEU A 274 7.48 15.63 3.78
C LEU A 274 6.59 16.67 3.08
N ASN A 275 5.48 16.24 2.49
CA ASN A 275 4.53 17.16 1.85
C ASN A 275 3.77 18.03 2.87
N GLU A 276 3.40 17.49 4.03
CA GLU A 276 2.86 18.26 5.15
C GLU A 276 3.88 19.29 5.66
N TYR A 277 5.15 18.92 5.80
CA TYR A 277 6.21 19.84 6.18
C TYR A 277 6.37 21.00 5.19
N LEU A 278 6.42 20.71 3.89
CA LEU A 278 6.50 21.73 2.85
C LEU A 278 5.33 22.74 2.94
N CYS A 279 4.10 22.22 3.11
CA CYS A 279 2.92 23.07 3.27
C CYS A 279 3.02 23.93 4.54
N GLY A 280 3.50 23.36 5.65
CA GLY A 280 3.69 24.07 6.92
C GLY A 280 4.72 25.20 6.82
N LYS A 281 5.86 24.93 6.17
CA LYS A 281 6.94 25.90 5.95
C LYS A 281 6.47 27.10 5.12
N ASN A 282 5.71 26.86 4.05
CA ASN A 282 5.19 27.94 3.21
C ASN A 282 4.12 28.79 3.92
N ASN A 283 3.28 28.18 4.75
CA ASN A 283 2.30 28.95 5.53
C ASN A 283 2.96 29.87 6.56
N GLN A 284 4.13 29.51 7.11
CA GLN A 284 4.89 30.37 8.02
C GLN A 284 5.60 31.52 7.31
N LEU A 285 5.93 31.39 6.02
CA LEU A 285 6.56 32.43 5.22
C LEU A 285 5.57 33.51 4.72
N HIS A 286 4.26 33.24 4.84
CA HIS A 286 3.17 34.14 4.41
C HIS A 286 2.45 34.84 5.58
N ILE A 287 2.99 34.75 6.80
CA ILE A 287 2.59 35.51 7.98
C ILE A 287 3.67 36.56 8.27
#